data_AF-A0A3A9JAZ2-F1
#
_entry.id   AF-A0A3A9JAZ2-F1
#
_cell.length_a   1.000
_cell.length_b   1.000
_cell.length_c   1.000
_cell.angle_alpha   90.00
_cell.angle_beta   90.00
_cell.angle_gamma   90.00
#
_symmetry.space_group_name_H-M   'P 1'
#
loop_
_entity.id
_entity.type
_entity.pdbx_description
1 polymer ?
#
loop_
_entity_poly.entity_id
_entity_poly.type
_entity_poly.pdbx_seq_one_letter_code
_entity_poly.pdbx_strand_id
1 'polypeptide(L)'
;QIWQGMPPFADLPALNAWLEARCIERWSELSHGVLPGSVAEVQARERMNLMPMGRAFDGFVEHTKRVSPTCLVHFESNRYSVPASFANRPVSLRVYPDRLVVAAEGQVLCEHARIVERAHDVPGRTVYDWRHYLAVIQRKPGALRNGAPFAEMPEAFRKLQVQLIRRPGG
;
A
#
# COMPACT_ATOMS: atom_id res chain seq x y z
N GLN A 1 -24.71 3.72 21.97
CA GLN A 1 -25.29 3.93 20.61
C GLN A 1 -24.45 4.95 19.84
N ILE A 2 -23.32 4.56 19.22
CA ILE A 2 -22.54 5.47 18.34
C ILE A 2 -23.13 5.50 16.92
N TRP A 3 -23.80 4.42 16.52
CA TRP A 3 -24.33 4.23 15.16
C TRP A 3 -25.63 4.99 14.85
N GLN A 4 -26.26 5.64 15.83
CA GLN A 4 -27.51 6.36 15.61
C GLN A 4 -27.24 7.70 14.92
N GLY A 5 -27.97 7.97 13.83
CA GLY A 5 -27.80 9.20 13.04
C GLY A 5 -26.53 9.21 12.19
N MET A 6 -25.99 8.02 11.87
CA MET A 6 -24.83 7.90 10.99
C MET A 6 -25.18 8.40 9.57
N PRO A 7 -24.46 9.39 9.02
CA PRO A 7 -24.65 9.83 7.65
C PRO A 7 -24.07 8.81 6.65
N PRO A 8 -24.44 8.87 5.37
CA PRO A 8 -23.76 8.08 4.34
C PRO A 8 -22.32 8.60 4.12
N PHE A 9 -21.39 7.69 3.84
CA PHE A 9 -19.98 8.01 3.53
C PHE A 9 -19.59 7.50 2.16
N ALA A 10 -18.67 8.22 1.51
CA ALA A 10 -18.16 7.86 0.17
C ALA A 10 -17.12 6.73 0.22
N ASP A 11 -16.34 6.64 1.31
CA ASP A 11 -15.28 5.65 1.49
C ASP A 11 -15.02 5.30 2.97
N LEU A 12 -14.18 4.29 3.20
CA LEU A 12 -13.77 3.85 4.53
C LEU A 12 -12.99 4.92 5.31
N PRO A 13 -12.04 5.66 4.72
CA PRO A 13 -11.38 6.78 5.40
C PRO A 13 -12.35 7.82 5.97
N ALA A 14 -13.36 8.24 5.19
CA ALA A 14 -14.35 9.21 5.65
C ALA A 14 -15.19 8.67 6.83
N LEU A 15 -15.60 7.40 6.76
CA LEU A 15 -16.29 6.73 7.85
C LEU A 15 -15.42 6.68 9.12
N ASN A 16 -14.15 6.29 9.00
CA ASN A 16 -13.23 6.18 10.14
C ASN A 16 -13.01 7.54 10.80
N ALA A 17 -12.83 8.60 10.03
CA ALA A 17 -12.66 9.96 10.55
C ALA A 17 -13.92 10.44 11.32
N TRP A 18 -15.11 10.17 10.78
CA TRP A 18 -16.35 10.50 11.48
C TRP A 18 -16.54 9.69 12.76
N LEU A 19 -16.25 8.39 12.72
CA LEU A 19 -16.34 7.51 13.88
C LEU A 19 -15.40 7.96 14.99
N GLU A 20 -14.15 8.30 14.66
CA GLU A 20 -13.18 8.82 15.62
C GLU A 20 -13.69 10.10 16.30
N ALA A 21 -14.14 11.08 15.51
CA ALA A 21 -14.69 12.32 16.04
C ALA A 21 -15.89 12.08 16.95
N ARG A 22 -16.83 11.21 16.54
CA ARG A 22 -18.01 10.86 17.34
C ARG A 22 -17.67 10.09 18.61
N CYS A 23 -16.69 9.19 18.57
CA CYS A 23 -16.21 8.50 19.76
C CYS A 23 -15.68 9.50 20.78
N ILE A 24 -14.82 10.43 20.36
CA ILE A 24 -14.21 11.43 21.24
C ILE A 24 -15.27 12.37 21.83
N GLU A 25 -16.19 12.86 21.01
CA GLU A 25 -17.32 13.71 21.47
C GLU A 25 -18.15 13.00 22.54
N ARG A 26 -18.40 11.70 22.37
CA ARG A 26 -19.19 10.91 23.32
C ARG A 26 -18.48 10.65 24.64
N TRP A 27 -17.15 10.74 24.70
CA TRP A 27 -16.42 10.49 25.94
C TRP A 27 -16.77 11.46 27.06
N SER A 28 -17.22 12.69 26.74
CA SER A 28 -17.70 13.62 27.77
C SER A 28 -19.09 13.27 28.30
N GLU A 29 -19.92 12.59 27.50
CA GLU A 29 -21.28 12.20 27.89
C GLU A 29 -21.32 10.84 28.61
N LEU A 30 -20.38 9.95 28.28
CA LEU A 30 -20.33 8.61 28.83
C LEU A 30 -19.71 8.61 30.22
N SER A 31 -20.44 8.07 31.20
CA SER A 31 -19.88 7.73 32.51
C SER A 31 -18.80 6.65 32.36
N HIS A 32 -17.69 6.77 33.09
CA HIS A 32 -16.60 5.80 33.05
C HIS A 32 -17.02 4.40 33.55
N GLY A 33 -18.08 4.31 34.35
CA GLY A 33 -18.65 3.04 34.83
C GLY A 33 -17.90 2.37 35.99
N VAL A 34 -16.66 2.76 36.28
CA VAL A 34 -15.87 2.28 37.44
C VAL A 34 -15.42 3.45 38.31
N LEU A 35 -14.81 4.47 37.70
CA LEU A 35 -14.38 5.68 38.38
C LEU A 35 -15.46 6.77 38.27
N PRO A 36 -15.50 7.73 39.23
CA PRO A 36 -16.42 8.85 39.16
C PRO A 36 -16.02 9.82 38.04
N GLY A 37 -17.03 10.26 37.27
CA GLY A 37 -16.88 11.22 36.18
C GLY A 37 -17.13 10.62 34.81
N SER A 38 -16.91 11.45 33.79
CA SER A 38 -16.98 11.02 32.39
C SER A 38 -15.71 10.28 31.96
N VAL A 39 -15.79 9.50 30.88
CA VAL A 39 -14.62 8.86 30.25
C VAL A 39 -13.56 9.92 29.91
N ALA A 40 -13.96 11.09 29.40
CA ALA A 40 -13.05 12.17 29.07
C ALA A 40 -12.31 12.73 30.30
N GLU A 41 -13.01 12.92 31.42
CA GLU A 41 -12.40 13.43 32.66
C GLU A 41 -11.37 12.46 33.24
N VAL A 42 -11.68 11.17 33.23
CA VAL A 42 -10.75 10.14 33.71
C VAL A 42 -9.55 10.03 32.77
N GLN A 43 -9.76 10.00 31.46
CA GLN A 43 -8.69 9.94 30.47
C GLN A 43 -7.74 11.14 30.59
N ALA A 44 -8.24 12.34 30.84
CA ALA A 44 -7.42 13.54 31.06
C ALA A 44 -6.53 13.42 32.30
N ARG A 45 -7.05 12.83 33.40
CA ARG A 45 -6.28 12.58 34.63
C ARG A 45 -5.21 11.50 34.41
N GLU A 46 -5.57 10.40 33.75
CA GLU A 46 -4.66 9.29 33.48
C GLU A 46 -3.53 9.68 32.53
N ARG A 47 -3.80 10.56 31.55
CA ARG A 47 -2.83 10.99 30.55
C ARG A 47 -1.57 11.60 31.16
N MET A 48 -1.67 12.24 32.32
CA MET A 48 -0.53 12.81 33.05
C MET A 48 0.39 11.75 33.67
N ASN A 49 -0.11 10.53 33.85
CA ASN A 49 0.61 9.40 34.45
C ASN A 49 1.11 8.40 33.39
N LEU A 50 0.79 8.61 32.11
CA LEU A 50 1.22 7.71 31.03
C LEU A 50 2.72 7.86 30.78
N MET A 51 3.37 6.73 30.53
CA MET A 51 4.76 6.74 30.05
C MET A 51 4.84 7.36 28.65
N PRO A 52 5.94 8.04 28.32
CA PRO A 52 6.19 8.47 26.94
C PRO A 52 6.09 7.30 25.97
N MET A 53 5.50 7.55 24.80
CA MET A 53 5.40 6.53 23.77
C MET A 53 6.82 6.12 23.34
N GLY A 54 7.11 4.82 23.41
CA GLY A 54 8.37 4.26 22.92
C GLY A 54 8.44 4.23 21.40
N ARG A 55 9.32 3.37 20.87
CA ARG A 55 9.37 3.11 19.44
C ARG A 55 8.01 2.58 18.96
N ALA A 56 7.44 3.23 17.95
CA ALA A 56 6.20 2.77 17.34
C ALA A 56 6.33 1.32 16.86
N PHE A 57 5.30 0.52 17.14
CA PHE A 57 5.24 -0.85 16.65
C PHE A 57 4.97 -0.85 15.14
N ASP A 58 5.84 -1.49 14.39
CA ASP A 58 5.70 -1.62 12.94
C ASP A 58 4.85 -2.86 12.63
N GLY A 59 3.53 -2.67 12.56
CA GLY A 59 2.54 -3.73 12.48
C GLY A 59 2.35 -4.33 11.08
N PHE A 60 3.36 -5.04 10.56
CA PHE A 60 3.28 -5.79 9.31
C PHE A 60 3.40 -7.30 9.52
N VAL A 61 2.88 -8.06 8.55
CA VAL A 61 3.16 -9.50 8.42
C VAL A 61 4.22 -9.69 7.35
N GLU A 62 5.28 -10.44 7.67
CA GLU A 62 6.38 -10.67 6.73
C GLU A 62 6.25 -12.01 6.01
N HIS A 63 6.48 -12.01 4.70
CA HIS A 63 6.61 -13.21 3.89
C HIS A 63 7.90 -13.18 3.06
N THR A 64 8.63 -14.30 3.04
CA THR A 64 9.69 -14.48 2.04
C THR A 64 9.05 -14.88 0.71
N LYS A 65 9.32 -14.11 -0.36
CA LYS A 65 8.82 -14.36 -1.72
C LYS A 65 9.98 -14.38 -2.70
N ARG A 66 9.88 -15.18 -3.77
CA ARG A 66 10.82 -15.14 -4.88
C ARG A 66 10.23 -14.25 -5.98
N VAL A 67 11.02 -13.28 -6.45
CA VAL A 67 10.64 -12.45 -7.60
C VAL A 67 10.71 -13.32 -8.86
N SER A 68 9.66 -13.28 -9.68
CA SER A 68 9.60 -14.02 -10.94
C SER A 68 10.64 -13.50 -11.95
N PRO A 69 10.91 -14.25 -13.04
CA PRO A 69 11.72 -13.74 -14.17
C PRO A 69 11.13 -12.48 -14.81
N THR A 70 9.81 -12.27 -14.70
CA THR A 70 9.09 -11.09 -15.20
C THR A 70 9.05 -9.94 -14.20
N CYS A 71 9.86 -10.01 -13.14
CA CYS A 71 10.00 -9.00 -12.10
C CYS A 71 8.70 -8.80 -11.30
N LEU A 72 7.98 -9.89 -10.98
CA LEU A 72 6.72 -9.84 -10.23
C LEU A 72 6.80 -10.66 -8.93
N VAL A 73 6.13 -10.20 -7.89
CA VAL A 73 5.81 -10.98 -6.68
C VAL A 73 4.31 -11.24 -6.59
N HIS A 74 3.92 -12.43 -6.14
CA HIS A 74 2.53 -12.83 -6.02
C HIS A 74 2.02 -12.77 -4.58
N PHE A 75 0.89 -12.09 -4.38
CA PHE A 75 0.23 -11.96 -3.09
C PHE A 75 -1.27 -11.76 -3.27
N GLU A 76 -2.09 -12.53 -2.52
CA GLU A 76 -3.56 -12.46 -2.53
C GLU A 76 -4.17 -12.42 -3.94
N SER A 77 -3.83 -13.41 -4.78
CA SER A 77 -4.26 -13.51 -6.19
C SER A 77 -3.72 -12.41 -7.12
N ASN A 78 -3.15 -11.34 -6.58
CA ASN A 78 -2.56 -10.23 -7.32
C ASN A 78 -1.06 -10.42 -7.58
N ARG A 79 -0.53 -9.70 -8.56
CA ARG A 79 0.89 -9.67 -8.90
C ARG A 79 1.38 -8.23 -8.86
N TYR A 80 2.51 -7.98 -8.22
CA TYR A 80 3.07 -6.65 -8.05
C TYR A 80 4.48 -6.62 -8.61
N SER A 81 4.81 -5.59 -9.39
CA SER A 81 6.13 -5.45 -9.97
C SER A 81 7.20 -5.10 -8.93
N VAL A 82 8.43 -5.53 -9.17
CA VAL A 82 9.61 -5.28 -8.33
C VAL A 82 10.75 -4.84 -9.26
N PRO A 83 11.69 -3.98 -8.82
CA PRO A 83 12.81 -3.56 -9.64
C PRO A 83 13.56 -4.75 -10.28
N ALA A 84 13.87 -4.64 -11.58
CA ALA A 84 14.41 -5.73 -12.38
C ALA A 84 15.78 -6.25 -11.92
N SER A 85 16.54 -5.44 -11.16
CA SER A 85 17.76 -5.88 -10.47
C SER A 85 17.53 -7.02 -9.47
N PHE A 86 16.28 -7.23 -9.06
CA PHE A 86 15.88 -8.29 -8.13
C PHE A 86 15.14 -9.45 -8.78
N ALA A 87 15.05 -9.50 -10.12
CA ALA A 87 14.46 -10.63 -10.82
C ALA A 87 15.14 -11.96 -10.42
N ASN A 88 14.35 -13.01 -10.20
CA ASN A 88 14.81 -14.32 -9.73
C ASN A 88 15.48 -14.36 -8.35
N ARG A 89 15.42 -13.27 -7.56
CA ARG A 89 16.00 -13.22 -6.21
C ARG A 89 14.90 -13.36 -5.13
N PRO A 90 15.23 -13.91 -3.95
CA PRO A 90 14.34 -13.84 -2.79
C PRO A 90 14.27 -12.41 -2.26
N VAL A 91 13.08 -12.00 -1.82
CA VAL A 91 12.79 -10.69 -1.20
C VAL A 91 11.87 -10.89 0.00
N SER A 92 11.90 -9.94 0.94
CA SER A 92 10.91 -9.82 2.00
C SER A 92 9.72 -9.00 1.49
N LEU A 93 8.52 -9.56 1.60
CA LEU A 93 7.27 -8.86 1.38
C LEU A 93 6.64 -8.56 2.74
N ARG A 94 6.60 -7.28 3.11
CA ARG A 94 5.94 -6.79 4.32
C ARG A 94 4.54 -6.34 3.96
N VAL A 95 3.55 -6.96 4.58
CA VAL A 95 2.14 -6.77 4.31
C VAL A 95 1.55 -5.88 5.40
N TYR A 96 1.14 -4.69 5.00
CA TYR A 96 0.37 -3.77 5.83
C TYR A 96 -1.13 -3.86 5.48
N PRO A 97 -2.02 -3.23 6.25
CA PRO A 97 -3.46 -3.23 5.95
C PRO A 97 -3.79 -2.65 4.56
N ASP A 98 -3.12 -1.57 4.16
CA ASP A 98 -3.42 -0.77 2.97
C ASP A 98 -2.30 -0.79 1.91
N ARG A 99 -1.10 -1.28 2.26
CA ARG A 99 0.06 -1.31 1.36
C ARG A 99 0.89 -2.58 1.49
N LEU A 100 1.70 -2.82 0.47
CA LEU A 100 2.72 -3.85 0.40
C LEU A 100 4.08 -3.19 0.22
N VAL A 101 5.05 -3.57 1.06
CA VAL A 101 6.42 -3.07 0.98
C VAL A 101 7.32 -4.23 0.64
N VAL A 102 8.08 -4.11 -0.45
CA VAL A 102 9.08 -5.11 -0.83
C VAL A 102 10.45 -4.62 -0.36
N ALA A 103 11.15 -5.45 0.40
CA ALA A 103 12.46 -5.14 0.95
C ALA A 103 13.47 -6.26 0.66
N ALA A 104 14.73 -5.89 0.46
CA ALA A 104 15.86 -6.81 0.36
C ALA A 104 17.13 -6.08 0.78
N GLU A 105 18.14 -6.83 1.26
CA GLU A 105 19.46 -6.27 1.59
C GLU A 105 19.38 -5.11 2.62
N GLY A 106 18.41 -5.16 3.53
CA GLY A 106 18.18 -4.12 4.53
C GLY A 106 17.52 -2.83 4.00
N GLN A 107 17.13 -2.80 2.73
CA GLN A 107 16.54 -1.63 2.07
C GLN A 107 15.13 -1.92 1.56
N VAL A 108 14.29 -0.88 1.55
CA VAL A 108 13.00 -0.90 0.85
C VAL A 108 13.24 -0.69 -0.63
N LEU A 109 12.75 -1.62 -1.45
CA LEU A 109 12.90 -1.60 -2.91
C LEU A 109 11.77 -0.84 -3.59
N CYS A 110 10.54 -1.11 -3.16
CA CYS A 110 9.33 -0.48 -3.69
C CYS A 110 8.14 -0.69 -2.75
N GLU A 111 7.12 0.16 -2.93
CA GLU A 111 5.83 0.04 -2.24
C GLU A 111 4.70 -0.03 -3.27
N HIS A 112 3.64 -0.77 -2.94
CA HIS A 112 2.41 -0.86 -3.73
C HIS A 112 1.20 -0.69 -2.81
N ALA A 113 0.13 -0.08 -3.32
CA ALA A 113 -1.17 -0.17 -2.66
C ALA A 113 -1.62 -1.63 -2.64
N ARG A 114 -2.09 -2.12 -1.49
CA ARG A 114 -2.60 -3.49 -1.37
C ARG A 114 -4.01 -3.54 -1.93
N ILE A 115 -4.20 -4.39 -2.94
CA ILE A 115 -5.51 -4.63 -3.53
C ILE A 115 -6.13 -5.84 -2.83
N VAL A 116 -7.19 -5.61 -2.06
CA VAL A 116 -7.98 -6.67 -1.44
C VAL A 116 -9.27 -6.84 -2.24
N GLU A 117 -9.28 -7.82 -3.13
CA GLU A 117 -10.46 -8.15 -3.92
C GLU A 117 -11.37 -9.09 -3.10
N ARG A 118 -12.61 -8.67 -2.85
CA ARG A 118 -13.57 -9.45 -2.04
C ARG A 118 -14.40 -10.40 -2.90
N ALA A 119 -14.54 -10.09 -4.18
CA ALA A 119 -15.33 -10.82 -5.15
C ALA A 119 -14.53 -12.03 -5.68
N HIS A 120 -15.05 -13.25 -5.51
CA HIS A 120 -14.36 -14.48 -5.90
C HIS A 120 -14.39 -14.76 -7.41
N ASP A 121 -15.24 -14.04 -8.14
CA ASP A 121 -15.43 -14.09 -9.59
C ASP A 121 -14.52 -13.12 -10.35
N VAL A 122 -13.87 -12.18 -9.66
CA VAL A 122 -12.96 -11.21 -10.29
C VAL A 122 -11.56 -11.82 -10.40
N PRO A 123 -10.96 -11.84 -11.60
CA PRO A 123 -9.60 -12.34 -11.77
C PRO A 123 -8.59 -11.42 -11.07
N GLY A 124 -7.53 -12.02 -10.53
CA GLY A 124 -6.43 -11.28 -9.91
C GLY A 124 -5.76 -10.31 -10.90
N ARG A 125 -5.31 -9.17 -10.37
CA ARG A 125 -4.72 -8.08 -11.17
C ARG A 125 -3.20 -8.15 -11.17
N THR A 126 -2.59 -7.59 -12.21
CA THR A 126 -1.14 -7.32 -12.22
C THR A 126 -0.91 -5.83 -12.18
N VAL A 127 -0.22 -5.36 -11.14
CA VAL A 127 0.14 -3.97 -10.92
C VAL A 127 1.57 -3.75 -11.37
N TYR A 128 1.73 -2.93 -12.41
CA TYR A 128 3.03 -2.56 -12.91
C TYR A 128 3.48 -1.21 -12.33
N ASP A 129 4.79 -1.04 -12.31
CA ASP A 129 5.45 0.25 -12.24
C ASP A 129 6.53 0.18 -13.31
N TRP A 130 6.35 0.95 -14.38
CA TRP A 130 7.26 0.96 -15.51
C TRP A 130 8.71 1.28 -15.11
N ARG A 131 8.91 2.02 -14.00
CA ARG A 131 10.24 2.40 -13.49
C ARG A 131 11.04 1.18 -13.04
N HIS A 132 10.37 0.13 -12.57
CA HIS A 132 11.01 -1.12 -12.18
C HIS A 132 11.73 -1.81 -13.34
N TYR A 133 11.37 -1.48 -14.59
CA TYR A 133 11.89 -2.12 -15.79
C TYR A 133 12.93 -1.28 -16.54
N LEU A 134 13.37 -0.14 -15.99
CA LEU A 134 14.33 0.76 -16.67
C LEU A 134 15.67 0.07 -16.97
N ALA A 135 16.18 -0.75 -16.06
CA ALA A 135 17.40 -1.54 -16.29
C ALA A 135 17.25 -2.58 -17.43
N VAL A 136 16.02 -3.04 -17.68
CA VAL A 136 15.71 -3.94 -18.81
C VAL A 136 15.83 -3.17 -20.12
N ILE A 137 15.32 -1.93 -20.18
CA ILE A 137 15.38 -1.09 -21.38
C ILE A 137 16.83 -0.81 -21.78
N GLN A 138 17.70 -0.49 -20.82
CA GLN A 138 19.12 -0.22 -21.08
C GLN A 138 19.81 -1.38 -21.80
N ARG A 139 19.47 -2.63 -21.45
CA ARG A 139 20.08 -3.83 -22.03
C ARG A 139 19.34 -4.33 -23.28
N LYS A 140 18.03 -4.11 -23.33
CA LYS A 140 17.14 -4.57 -24.41
C LYS A 140 16.16 -3.45 -24.76
N PRO A 141 16.58 -2.43 -25.55
CA PRO A 141 15.72 -1.29 -25.92
C PRO A 141 14.41 -1.71 -26.57
N GLY A 142 14.42 -2.81 -27.34
CA GLY A 142 13.23 -3.38 -27.96
C GLY A 142 12.12 -3.81 -26.99
N ALA A 143 12.42 -3.98 -25.69
CA ALA A 143 11.42 -4.26 -24.66
C ALA A 143 10.39 -3.13 -24.52
N LEU A 144 10.76 -1.89 -24.87
CA LEU A 144 9.83 -0.78 -24.90
C LEU A 144 8.64 -1.08 -25.81
N ARG A 145 8.83 -1.69 -26.97
CA ARG A 145 7.79 -1.81 -28.02
C ARG A 145 6.50 -2.46 -27.53
N ASN A 146 6.61 -3.59 -26.82
CA ASN A 146 5.47 -4.44 -26.44
C ASN A 146 5.48 -4.83 -24.95
N GLY A 147 6.32 -4.22 -24.13
CA GLY A 147 6.41 -4.56 -22.72
C GLY A 147 5.15 -4.11 -21.97
N ALA A 148 4.43 -5.06 -21.37
CA ALA A 148 3.23 -4.78 -20.57
C ALA A 148 3.41 -3.66 -19.51
N PRO A 149 4.56 -3.55 -18.80
CA PRO A 149 4.77 -2.46 -17.86
C PRO A 149 4.74 -1.07 -18.50
N PHE A 150 5.09 -0.95 -19.78
CA PHE A 150 5.22 0.35 -20.45
C PHE A 150 3.89 0.92 -20.94
N ALA A 151 2.80 0.15 -20.85
CA ALA A 151 1.45 0.66 -21.11
C ALA A 151 1.06 1.78 -20.11
N GLU A 152 1.59 1.73 -18.89
CA GLU A 152 1.32 2.68 -17.81
C GLU A 152 2.28 3.88 -17.79
N MET A 153 3.16 4.02 -18.79
CA MET A 153 4.04 5.18 -18.87
C MET A 153 3.27 6.49 -19.10
N PRO A 154 3.76 7.62 -18.55
CA PRO A 154 3.22 8.93 -18.87
C PRO A 154 3.19 9.20 -20.38
N GLU A 155 2.19 9.96 -20.83
CA GLU A 155 1.93 10.21 -22.25
C GLU A 155 3.14 10.81 -22.99
N ALA A 156 3.91 11.69 -22.32
CA ALA A 156 5.13 12.25 -22.87
C ALA A 156 6.15 11.18 -23.29
N PHE A 157 6.34 10.15 -22.45
CA PHE A 157 7.25 9.04 -22.76
C PHE A 157 6.70 8.12 -23.84
N ARG A 158 5.37 7.92 -23.89
CA ARG A 158 4.71 7.19 -24.98
C ARG A 158 4.87 7.90 -26.33
N LYS A 159 4.75 9.24 -26.37
CA LYS A 159 5.00 10.04 -27.58
C LYS A 159 6.46 9.91 -28.04
N LEU A 160 7.40 10.01 -27.11
CA LEU A 160 8.83 9.83 -27.40
C LEU A 160 9.11 8.41 -27.93
N GLN A 161 8.54 7.38 -27.32
CA GLN A 161 8.66 5.99 -27.73
C GLN A 161 8.21 5.78 -29.19
N VAL A 162 7.07 6.34 -29.60
CA VAL A 162 6.58 6.25 -31.00
C VAL A 162 7.57 6.87 -32.00
N GLN A 163 8.24 7.96 -31.62
CA GLN A 163 9.22 8.62 -32.48
C GLN A 163 10.54 7.83 -32.56
N LEU A 164 10.99 7.27 -31.44
CA LEU A 164 12.22 6.47 -31.35
C LEU A 164 12.11 5.14 -32.12
N ILE A 165 10.96 4.46 -32.04
CA ILE A 165 10.71 3.18 -32.73
C ILE A 165 10.90 3.26 -34.27
N ARG A 166 10.76 4.45 -34.88
CA ARG A 166 10.93 4.66 -36.33
C ARG A 166 12.40 4.63 -36.79
N ARG A 167 13.37 4.58 -35.87
CA ARG A 167 14.80 4.52 -36.19
C ARG A 167 15.35 3.09 -36.06
N PRO A 168 16.29 2.67 -36.94
CA PRO A 168 16.94 1.37 -36.81
C PRO A 168 17.79 1.34 -35.54
N GLY A 169 17.64 0.30 -34.72
CA GLY A 169 18.30 0.16 -33.41
C GLY A 169 17.42 0.48 -32.20
N GLY A 170 16.29 1.18 -32.42
CA GLY A 170 15.42 1.67 -31.36
C GLY A 170 15.66 3.13 -31.03
#